data_AF-A0AA38JM10-F1
#
_entry.id   AF-A0AA38JM10-F1
#
_cell.length_a   1.000
_cell.length_b   1.000
_cell.length_c   1.000
_cell.angle_alpha   90.00
_cell.angle_beta   90.00
_cell.angle_gamma   90.00
#
_symmetry.space_group_name_H-M   'P 1'
#
loop_
_entity.id
_entity.type
_entity.pdbx_description
1 polymer ?
#
loop_
_entity_poly.entity_id
_entity_poly.type
_entity_poly.pdbx_seq_one_letter_code
_entity_poly.pdbx_strand_id
1 'polypeptide(L)'
;MGIDLDRDSILALYNSRIVNYAWGTADNGNGDTRCEAETQGSTHYIRGKNFVSMTNETFGWPVNATVDWVDGVSHDNVGMMESVEGINKLFVY
;
A
#
# COMPACT_ATOMS: atom_id res chain seq x y z
N MET A 1 -23.79 -18.46 3.26
CA MET A 1 -23.43 -18.42 1.83
C MET A 1 -21.98 -17.98 1.79
N GLY A 2 -21.06 -18.86 1.38
CA GLY A 2 -19.63 -18.55 1.35
C GLY A 2 -19.32 -17.57 0.22
N ILE A 3 -18.29 -16.75 0.40
CA ILE A 3 -17.74 -15.95 -0.70
C ILE A 3 -16.98 -16.93 -1.59
N ASP A 4 -17.42 -17.11 -2.83
CA ASP A 4 -16.65 -17.84 -3.84
C ASP A 4 -15.35 -17.07 -4.12
N LEU A 5 -14.23 -17.76 -4.30
CA LEU A 5 -12.92 -17.13 -4.52
C LEU A 5 -12.66 -16.85 -6.01
N ASP A 6 -13.72 -16.58 -6.79
CA ASP A 6 -13.58 -16.13 -8.16
C ASP A 6 -13.11 -14.66 -8.22
N ARG A 7 -12.68 -14.22 -9.40
CA ARG A 7 -12.11 -12.88 -9.61
C ARG A 7 -13.06 -11.77 -9.17
N ASP A 8 -14.33 -11.86 -9.53
CA ASP A 8 -15.29 -10.77 -9.32
C ASP A 8 -15.65 -10.68 -7.84
N SER A 9 -15.82 -11.82 -7.18
CA SER A 9 -16.01 -11.89 -5.73
C SER A 9 -14.82 -11.37 -4.95
N ILE A 10 -13.58 -11.64 -5.39
CA ILE A 10 -12.36 -11.10 -4.77
C ILE A 10 -12.26 -9.59 -4.98
N LEU A 11 -12.52 -9.08 -6.19
CA LEU A 11 -12.50 -7.64 -6.46
C LEU A 11 -13.56 -6.89 -5.65
N ALA A 12 -14.77 -7.44 -5.54
CA ALA A 12 -15.83 -6.89 -4.71
C ALA A 12 -15.41 -6.84 -3.23
N LEU A 13 -14.82 -7.92 -2.71
CA LEU A 13 -14.31 -7.99 -1.35
C LEU A 13 -13.15 -7.03 -1.10
N TYR A 14 -12.24 -6.88 -2.06
CA TYR A 14 -11.13 -5.93 -1.97
C TYR A 14 -11.67 -4.49 -1.87
N ASN A 15 -12.58 -4.11 -2.77
CA ASN A 15 -13.17 -2.77 -2.80
C ASN A 15 -14.08 -2.47 -1.60
N SER A 16 -14.62 -3.49 -0.92
CA SER A 16 -15.43 -3.29 0.29
C SER A 16 -14.61 -3.02 1.55
N ARG A 17 -13.29 -3.25 1.53
CA ARG A 17 -12.43 -3.04 2.69
C ARG A 17 -11.99 -1.58 2.81
N ILE A 18 -11.83 -1.14 4.05
CA ILE A 18 -11.11 0.09 4.35
C ILE A 18 -9.63 -0.27 4.46
N VAL A 19 -8.81 0.25 3.56
CA VAL A 19 -7.37 -0.08 3.50
C VAL A 19 -6.55 1.21 3.45
N ASN A 20 -5.65 1.38 4.41
CA ASN A 20 -4.74 2.52 4.42
C ASN A 20 -3.35 2.02 4.06
N TYR A 21 -2.83 2.49 2.92
CA TYR A 21 -1.47 2.18 2.49
C TYR A 21 -0.54 3.32 2.89
N ALA A 22 0.59 2.98 3.50
CA ALA A 22 1.59 3.96 3.90
C ALA A 22 3.00 3.48 3.49
N TRP A 23 3.79 4.40 2.94
CA TRP A 23 5.21 4.16 2.62
C TRP A 23 6.07 5.32 3.11
N GLY A 24 7.21 5.00 3.72
CA GLY A 24 8.22 5.99 4.07
C GLY A 24 8.96 6.49 2.81
N THR A 25 9.10 7.82 2.65
CA THR A 25 9.76 8.41 1.48
C THR A 25 11.27 8.16 1.45
N ALA A 26 11.86 7.77 2.58
CA ALA A 26 13.26 7.40 2.70
C ALA A 26 13.50 5.87 2.70
N ASP A 27 12.45 5.04 2.53
CA ASP A 27 12.58 3.57 2.47
C ASP A 27 13.11 3.10 1.10
N ASN A 28 14.40 3.35 0.90
CA ASN A 28 15.15 3.01 -0.30
C ASN A 28 15.81 1.62 -0.22
N GLY A 29 15.43 0.79 0.76
CA GLY A 29 15.89 -0.59 0.84
C GLY A 29 15.34 -1.43 -0.31
N ASN A 30 16.13 -2.39 -0.80
CA ASN A 30 15.78 -3.29 -1.90
C ASN A 30 14.78 -4.38 -1.49
N GLY A 31 14.80 -4.81 -0.22
CA GLY A 31 13.91 -5.86 0.27
C GLY A 31 14.12 -7.18 -0.47
N ASP A 32 13.03 -7.79 -0.92
CA ASP A 32 13.06 -8.98 -1.77
C ASP A 32 13.63 -8.66 -3.15
N THR A 33 14.69 -9.35 -3.59
CA THR A 33 15.37 -9.11 -4.88
C THR A 33 15.10 -10.20 -5.92
N ARG A 34 14.09 -11.05 -5.72
CA ARG A 34 13.67 -12.03 -6.72
C ARG A 34 12.93 -11.34 -7.87
N CYS A 35 12.86 -12.02 -9.02
CA CYS A 35 12.37 -11.44 -10.27
C CYS A 35 10.98 -10.80 -10.14
N GLU A 36 10.06 -11.44 -9.42
CA GLU A 36 8.70 -10.96 -9.20
C GLU A 36 8.61 -9.67 -8.39
N ALA A 37 9.61 -9.40 -7.55
CA ALA A 37 9.67 -8.21 -6.71
C ALA A 37 10.38 -7.07 -7.46
N GLU A 38 11.42 -7.39 -8.21
CA GLU A 38 12.15 -6.42 -9.05
C GLU A 38 11.26 -5.81 -10.15
N THR A 39 10.30 -6.56 -10.71
CA THR A 39 9.34 -6.02 -11.67
C THR A 39 8.40 -4.97 -11.07
N GLN A 40 8.25 -4.95 -9.75
CA GLN A 40 7.46 -3.94 -9.05
C GLN A 40 8.28 -2.68 -8.75
N GLY A 41 9.62 -2.78 -8.72
CA GLY A 41 10.52 -1.67 -8.44
C GLY A 41 11.74 -2.10 -7.63
N SER A 42 12.82 -1.32 -7.70
CA SER A 42 14.12 -1.64 -7.08
C SER A 42 14.20 -1.32 -5.58
N THR A 43 13.24 -0.57 -5.03
CA THR A 43 13.16 -0.26 -3.60
C THR A 43 11.72 -0.32 -3.09
N HIS A 44 11.52 -0.44 -1.78
CA HIS A 44 10.17 -0.41 -1.19
C HIS A 44 9.37 0.84 -1.59
N TYR A 45 10.00 2.02 -1.53
CA TYR A 45 9.33 3.27 -1.93
C TYR A 45 8.96 3.29 -3.42
N ILE A 46 9.84 2.80 -4.31
CA ILE A 46 9.52 2.72 -5.75
C ILE A 46 8.41 1.70 -6.00
N ARG A 47 8.40 0.56 -5.31
CA ARG A 47 7.32 -0.44 -5.40
C ARG A 47 5.98 0.15 -5.02
N GLY A 48 5.92 0.92 -3.93
CA GLY A 48 4.71 1.61 -3.51
C GLY A 48 4.19 2.56 -4.60
N LYS A 49 5.07 3.42 -5.15
CA LYS A 49 4.68 4.36 -6.22
C LYS A 49 4.16 3.64 -7.46
N ASN A 50 4.85 2.58 -7.88
CA ASN A 50 4.45 1.80 -9.05
C ASN A 50 3.13 1.06 -8.81
N PHE A 51 2.93 0.50 -7.62
CA PHE A 51 1.66 -0.14 -7.24
C PHE A 51 0.49 0.84 -7.31
N VAL A 52 0.65 2.04 -6.75
CA VAL A 52 -0.41 3.07 -6.77
C VAL A 52 -0.70 3.53 -8.20
N SER A 53 0.34 3.81 -9.01
CA SER A 53 0.18 4.20 -10.42
C SER A 53 -0.56 3.13 -11.21
N MET A 54 -0.05 1.89 -11.18
CA MET A 54 -0.62 0.77 -11.92
C MET A 54 -2.06 0.48 -11.51
N THR A 55 -2.35 0.49 -10.20
CA THR A 55 -3.70 0.22 -9.68
C THR A 55 -4.67 1.28 -10.17
N ASN A 56 -4.30 2.56 -10.06
CA ASN A 56 -5.17 3.64 -10.47
C ASN A 56 -5.40 3.66 -12.00
N GLU A 57 -4.35 3.42 -12.80
CA GLU A 57 -4.44 3.40 -14.26
C GLU A 57 -5.23 2.19 -14.81
N THR A 58 -5.10 1.04 -14.15
CA THR A 58 -5.68 -0.23 -14.66
C THR A 58 -7.08 -0.49 -14.14
N PHE A 59 -7.34 -0.16 -12.86
CA PHE A 59 -8.57 -0.55 -12.17
C PHE A 59 -9.35 0.64 -11.59
N GLY A 60 -8.72 1.82 -11.53
CA GLY A 60 -9.18 2.92 -10.68
C GLY A 60 -8.85 2.65 -9.22
N TRP A 61 -8.50 3.70 -8.48
CA TRP A 61 -8.20 3.55 -7.05
C TRP A 61 -9.47 3.22 -6.24
N PRO A 62 -9.43 2.27 -5.29
CA PRO A 62 -10.60 1.93 -4.48
C PRO A 62 -11.06 3.12 -3.64
N VAL A 63 -12.38 3.35 -3.62
CA VAL A 63 -12.99 4.50 -2.91
C VAL A 63 -12.73 4.50 -1.40
N ASN A 64 -12.57 3.31 -0.80
CA ASN A 64 -12.32 3.14 0.63
C ASN A 64 -10.83 2.96 0.97
N ALA A 65 -9.94 3.21 0.01
CA ALA A 65 -8.51 3.11 0.22
C ALA A 65 -7.82 4.49 0.26
N THR A 66 -6.79 4.62 1.08
CA THR A 66 -5.97 5.83 1.13
C THR A 66 -4.50 5.51 0.89
N VAL A 67 -3.75 6.53 0.46
CA VAL A 67 -2.31 6.46 0.22
C VAL A 67 -1.65 7.61 0.98
N ASP A 68 -0.75 7.25 1.88
CA ASP A 68 0.02 8.17 2.70
C ASP A 68 1.53 8.00 2.43
N TRP A 69 2.22 9.10 2.14
CA TRP A 69 3.67 9.12 1.93
C TRP A 69 4.31 9.77 3.15
N VAL A 70 4.85 8.95 4.04
CA VAL A 70 5.39 9.40 5.33
C VAL A 70 6.79 9.97 5.11
N ASP A 71 6.92 11.29 5.27
CA ASP A 71 8.13 11.99 4.88
C ASP A 71 9.32 11.65 5.81
N GLY A 72 10.48 11.41 5.20
CA GLY A 72 11.75 11.17 5.90
C GLY A 72 11.88 9.82 6.62
N VAL A 73 10.82 9.02 6.68
CA VAL A 73 10.84 7.71 7.36
C VAL A 73 11.38 6.63 6.42
N SER A 74 12.28 5.79 6.93
CA SER A 74 12.85 4.65 6.21
C SER A 74 12.11 3.35 6.56
N HIS A 75 12.79 2.20 6.55
CA HIS A 75 12.20 0.93 6.98
C HIS A 75 12.12 0.82 8.51
N ASP A 76 11.37 1.75 9.13
CA ASP A 76 11.26 1.92 10.58
C ASP A 76 9.80 1.77 11.05
N ASN A 77 9.55 0.67 11.75
CA ASN A 77 8.23 0.36 12.29
C ASN A 77 7.71 1.43 13.25
N VAL A 78 8.55 1.96 14.13
CA VAL A 78 8.13 2.94 15.14
C VAL A 78 7.87 4.28 14.45
N GLY A 79 8.79 4.74 13.60
CA GLY A 79 8.62 5.96 12.82
C GLY A 79 7.34 5.97 11.96
N MET A 80 6.99 4.84 11.35
CA MET A 80 5.74 4.72 10.57
C MET A 80 4.49 4.80 11.46
N MET A 81 4.50 4.13 12.62
CA MET A 81 3.34 4.10 13.53
C MET A 81 3.14 5.41 14.29
N GLU A 82 4.23 6.09 14.66
CA GLU A 82 4.20 7.39 15.36
C GLU A 82 4.04 8.58 14.40
N SER A 83 4.10 8.37 13.09
CA SER A 83 3.81 9.40 12.09
C SER A 83 2.40 9.97 12.26
N VAL A 84 2.20 11.20 11.79
CA VAL A 84 0.88 11.85 11.83
C VAL A 84 -0.12 11.01 11.03
N GLU A 85 0.29 10.48 9.90
CA GLU A 85 -0.49 9.60 9.03
C GLU A 85 -0.86 8.31 9.78
N GLY A 86 0.11 7.61 10.37
CA GLY A 86 -0.10 6.37 11.12
C GLY A 86 -1.06 6.53 12.29
N ILE A 87 -0.83 7.54 13.14
CA ILE A 87 -1.70 7.84 14.29
C ILE A 87 -3.12 8.19 13.83
N ASN A 88 -3.25 9.03 12.79
CA ASN A 88 -4.57 9.41 12.28
C ASN A 88 -5.37 8.19 11.80
N LYS A 89 -4.73 7.25 11.10
CA LYS A 89 -5.42 6.04 10.59
C LYS A 89 -5.81 5.04 11.66
N LEU A 90 -5.13 5.04 12.81
CA LEU A 90 -5.41 4.08 13.89
C LEU A 90 -6.41 4.61 14.91
N PHE A 91 -6.41 5.92 15.17
CA PHE A 91 -7.11 6.47 16.33
C PHE A 91 -8.11 7.59 16.01
N VAL A 92 -8.04 8.20 14.83
CA VAL A 92 -8.88 9.36 14.48
C VAL A 92 -9.94 9.00 13.44
N TYR A 93 -9.57 8.16 12.46
CA TYR A 93 -10.45 7.71 11.38
C TYR A 93 -11.35 6.53 11.76
#